data_AF-A0A3D0R0Z0-F1
#
_entry.id   AF-A0A3D0R0Z0-F1
#
_cell.length_a   1.000
_cell.length_b   1.000
_cell.length_c   1.000
_cell.angle_alpha   90.00
_cell.angle_beta   90.00
_cell.angle_gamma   90.00
#
_symmetry.space_group_name_H-M   'P 1'
#
loop_
_entity.id
_entity.type
_entity.pdbx_description
1 polymer ?
#
loop_
_entity_poly.entity_id
_entity_poly.type
_entity_poly.pdbx_seq_one_letter_code
_entity_poly.pdbx_strand_id
1 'polypeptide(L)'
;MSFWSNWRQGGQPGFDSGSAASNAIELTKRRPTVSLTKQGADTGHLRVNLSWRMRSSDIGAPRREGGLLQMFKPQVVQAQGPAVVKIDLDLACMYELKDGSKGVVQPLGNFFGDVNGPPYVKLSGDDRFGAPSGETVYVNLDHKDAIKRLLIFVYIYDGTPAFARTEAVVTLYPSNGPRLEIQLDERAPQARSCAVLMIEEIKGEWTVRREVKYVYGFQAELDRLYGWGLQWGRGYKTKV
;
A
#
# COMPACT_ATOMS: atom_id res chain seq x y z
N MET A 1 -29.92 -2.70 -58.10
CA MET A 1 -29.79 -2.09 -56.76
C MET A 1 -28.93 -3.02 -55.91
N SER A 2 -27.61 -2.83 -55.97
CA SER A 2 -26.60 -3.59 -55.23
C SER A 2 -25.84 -2.58 -54.41
N PHE A 3 -25.91 -2.67 -53.09
CA PHE A 3 -25.27 -1.70 -52.21
C PHE A 3 -24.97 -2.36 -50.86
N TRP A 4 -23.66 -2.40 -50.56
CA TRP A 4 -22.99 -2.61 -49.27
C TRP A 4 -22.57 -4.04 -48.89
N SER A 5 -21.42 -4.39 -49.45
CA SER A 5 -20.41 -5.28 -48.89
C SER A 5 -19.53 -4.57 -47.85
N ASN A 6 -18.98 -5.38 -46.92
CA ASN A 6 -17.74 -5.21 -46.17
C ASN A 6 -17.52 -3.93 -45.35
N TRP A 7 -17.69 -4.05 -44.04
CA TRP A 7 -16.69 -3.52 -43.11
C TRP A 7 -16.52 -4.44 -41.90
N ARG A 8 -15.66 -5.45 -42.06
CA ARG A 8 -14.97 -6.12 -40.96
C ARG A 8 -13.71 -5.31 -40.67
N GLN A 9 -13.72 -4.50 -39.62
CA GLN A 9 -12.51 -3.92 -39.07
C GLN A 9 -12.37 -4.43 -37.63
N GLY A 10 -11.35 -5.28 -37.43
CA GLY A 10 -10.97 -5.76 -36.12
C GLY A 10 -10.52 -4.59 -35.25
N GLY A 11 -11.27 -4.33 -34.18
CA GLY A 11 -10.80 -3.48 -33.08
C GLY A 11 -9.81 -4.28 -32.24
N GLN A 12 -8.55 -3.88 -32.30
CA GLN A 12 -7.47 -4.34 -31.42
C GLN A 12 -7.86 -4.12 -29.95
N PRO A 13 -7.48 -5.00 -29.01
CA PRO A 13 -7.59 -4.71 -27.60
C PRO A 13 -6.66 -3.54 -27.27
N GLY A 14 -7.24 -2.43 -26.80
CA GLY A 14 -6.51 -1.24 -26.39
C GLY A 14 -5.49 -1.57 -25.31
N PHE A 15 -4.22 -1.44 -25.65
CA PHE A 15 -3.16 -1.24 -24.68
C PHE A 15 -3.38 0.15 -24.07
N ASP A 16 -4.07 0.20 -22.93
CA ASP A 16 -3.98 1.34 -22.00
C ASP A 16 -2.57 1.32 -21.42
N SER A 17 -1.66 2.01 -22.11
CA SER A 17 -0.45 2.53 -21.49
C SER A 17 -0.89 3.42 -20.33
N GLY A 18 -0.58 2.98 -19.10
CA GLY A 18 -0.57 3.90 -17.98
C GLY A 18 0.28 5.12 -18.31
N SER A 19 -0.07 6.26 -17.68
CA SER A 19 0.58 7.58 -17.80
C SER A 19 1.87 7.54 -18.61
N ALA A 20 1.90 8.10 -19.83
CA ALA A 20 2.98 7.94 -20.80
C ALA A 20 4.40 8.36 -20.32
N ALA A 21 4.51 8.97 -19.13
CA ALA A 21 5.77 9.29 -18.45
C ALA A 21 6.27 8.20 -17.47
N SER A 22 5.44 7.19 -17.20
CA SER A 22 5.65 6.14 -16.22
C SER A 22 5.01 4.85 -16.70
N ASN A 23 5.79 3.82 -17.06
CA ASN A 23 5.29 2.46 -17.34
C ASN A 23 4.66 1.84 -16.07
N ALA A 24 3.49 2.35 -15.66
CA ALA A 24 2.82 2.05 -14.42
C ALA A 24 1.39 1.58 -14.71
N ILE A 25 1.04 0.39 -14.23
CA ILE A 25 -0.32 -0.12 -14.30
C ILE A 25 -1.02 0.21 -12.98
N GLU A 26 -2.10 0.99 -13.08
CA GLU A 26 -2.93 1.27 -11.92
C GLU A 26 -3.97 0.15 -11.71
N LEU A 27 -3.98 -0.42 -10.51
CA LEU A 27 -5.02 -1.37 -10.12
C LEU A 27 -6.21 -0.62 -9.52
N THR A 28 -7.38 -0.80 -10.13
CA THR A 28 -8.63 -0.12 -9.74
C THR A 28 -9.70 -1.12 -9.35
N LYS A 29 -10.83 -0.66 -8.80
CA LYS A 29 -12.00 -1.52 -8.53
C LYS A 29 -12.50 -2.24 -9.81
N ARG A 30 -12.31 -1.64 -11.00
CA ARG A 30 -12.71 -2.21 -12.29
C ARG A 30 -11.71 -3.22 -12.85
N ARG A 31 -10.42 -3.05 -12.54
CA ARG A 31 -9.34 -3.97 -12.92
C ARG A 31 -8.52 -4.29 -11.67
N PRO A 32 -9.02 -5.17 -10.79
CA PRO A 32 -8.39 -5.42 -9.50
C PRO A 32 -7.20 -6.36 -9.59
N THR A 33 -6.99 -7.06 -10.72
CA THR A 33 -6.05 -8.18 -10.79
C THR A 33 -5.10 -8.04 -11.97
N VAL A 34 -3.80 -8.29 -11.72
CA VAL A 34 -2.75 -8.40 -12.75
C VAL A 34 -1.90 -9.63 -12.47
N SER A 35 -1.55 -10.38 -13.53
CA SER A 35 -0.62 -11.51 -13.45
C SER A 35 0.81 -11.01 -13.64
N LEU A 36 1.67 -11.23 -12.64
CA LEU A 36 3.10 -10.91 -12.71
C LEU A 36 3.80 -11.81 -13.73
N THR A 37 3.45 -13.09 -13.78
CA THR A 37 4.02 -14.04 -14.74
C THR A 37 3.78 -13.61 -16.19
N LYS A 38 2.57 -13.11 -16.52
CA LYS A 38 2.27 -12.58 -17.86
C LYS A 38 3.03 -11.32 -18.22
N GLN A 39 3.49 -10.57 -17.23
CA GLN A 39 4.31 -9.37 -17.40
C GLN A 39 5.81 -9.66 -17.35
N GLY A 40 6.22 -10.93 -17.17
CA GLY A 40 7.62 -11.31 -16.95
C GLY A 40 8.21 -10.79 -15.64
N ALA A 41 7.33 -10.44 -14.69
CA ALA A 41 7.62 -9.71 -13.46
C ALA A 41 7.70 -10.61 -12.22
N ASP A 42 7.80 -11.93 -12.42
CA ASP A 42 7.76 -12.96 -11.37
C ASP A 42 9.14 -13.55 -11.06
N THR A 43 10.20 -12.77 -11.26
CA THR A 43 11.60 -13.13 -10.97
C THR A 43 12.33 -11.94 -10.31
N GLY A 44 13.41 -12.23 -9.59
CA GLY A 44 14.22 -11.26 -8.87
C GLY A 44 13.54 -10.71 -7.61
N HIS A 45 13.89 -9.48 -7.25
CA HIS A 45 13.29 -8.80 -6.11
C HIS A 45 12.07 -7.98 -6.52
N LEU A 46 10.98 -8.16 -5.79
CA LEU A 46 9.80 -7.31 -5.83
C LEU A 46 9.86 -6.35 -4.64
N ARG A 47 9.92 -5.04 -4.93
CA ARG A 47 9.91 -4.00 -3.91
C ARG A 47 8.51 -3.40 -3.81
N VAL A 48 7.90 -3.46 -2.64
CA VAL A 48 6.61 -2.86 -2.32
C VAL A 48 6.86 -1.65 -1.43
N ASN A 49 6.58 -0.46 -1.92
CA ASN A 49 6.77 0.79 -1.19
C ASN A 49 5.42 1.40 -0.81
N LEU A 50 5.34 1.88 0.42
CA LEU A 50 4.25 2.71 0.90
C LEU A 50 4.72 4.17 0.89
N SER A 51 3.95 5.04 0.24
CA SER A 51 4.14 6.49 0.28
C SER A 51 2.83 7.15 0.69
N TRP A 52 2.87 8.12 1.61
CA TRP A 52 1.67 8.87 2.02
C TRP A 52 1.92 10.36 2.14
N ARG A 53 0.84 11.12 1.94
CA ARG A 53 0.81 12.57 2.17
C ARG A 53 -0.45 12.97 2.93
N MET A 54 -0.35 14.02 3.73
CA MET A 54 -1.53 14.65 4.35
C MET A 54 -2.41 15.27 3.27
N ARG A 55 -3.73 15.09 3.38
CA ARG A 55 -4.69 15.79 2.51
C ARG A 55 -4.62 17.29 2.82
N SER A 56 -4.58 18.10 1.78
CA SER A 56 -4.40 19.56 1.87
C SER A 56 -5.48 20.28 2.69
N SER A 57 -6.66 19.68 2.90
CA SER A 57 -7.72 20.23 3.75
C SER A 57 -7.37 20.25 5.25
N ASP A 58 -6.41 19.43 5.69
CA ASP A 58 -5.97 19.32 7.10
C ASP A 58 -4.68 20.08 7.37
N ILE A 59 -3.97 20.50 6.31
CA ILE A 59 -2.82 21.40 6.40
C ILE A 59 -3.41 22.80 6.48
N GLY A 60 -3.62 23.31 7.70
CA GLY A 60 -4.31 24.57 7.97
C GLY A 60 -3.95 25.69 7.00
N ALA A 61 -4.81 25.94 6.01
CA ALA A 61 -4.75 27.17 5.25
C ALA A 61 -5.08 28.32 6.23
N PRO A 62 -4.30 29.42 6.25
CA PRO A 62 -4.65 30.57 7.07
C PRO A 62 -6.02 31.05 6.61
N ARG A 63 -7.00 30.96 7.51
CA ARG A 63 -8.35 31.48 7.33
C ARG A 63 -8.20 32.99 7.13
N ARG A 64 -8.16 33.46 5.88
CA ARG A 64 -8.19 34.88 5.55
C ARG A 64 -9.59 35.40 5.81
N GLU A 65 -9.94 35.60 7.08
CA GLU A 65 -11.04 36.50 7.47
C GLU A 65 -10.52 37.93 7.33
N GLY A 66 -10.60 38.45 6.10
CA GLY A 66 -10.29 39.84 5.79
C GLY A 66 -11.44 40.76 6.22
N GLY A 67 -11.47 41.14 7.49
CA GLY A 67 -12.24 42.29 7.99
C GLY A 67 -11.31 43.46 8.31
N LEU A 68 -11.54 44.61 7.68
CA LEU A 68 -10.71 45.84 7.69
C LEU A 68 -10.61 46.59 9.04
N LEU A 69 -10.75 45.92 10.20
CA LEU A 69 -10.94 46.57 11.51
C LEU A 69 -9.98 46.12 12.62
N GLN A 70 -8.88 45.42 12.32
CA GLN A 70 -8.03 44.82 13.36
C GLN A 70 -6.57 45.32 13.39
N MET A 71 -6.35 46.62 13.13
CA MET A 71 -5.00 47.22 13.12
C MET A 71 -4.49 47.69 14.50
N PHE A 72 -5.21 47.42 15.60
CA PHE A 72 -4.85 47.95 16.94
C PHE A 72 -4.93 46.94 18.10
N LYS A 73 -4.60 45.66 17.88
CA LYS A 73 -4.39 44.73 19.01
C LYS A 73 -2.94 44.22 19.03
N PRO A 74 -2.23 44.29 20.17
CA PRO A 74 -0.88 43.74 20.28
C PRO A 74 -0.94 42.23 20.03
N GLN A 75 -0.11 41.75 19.10
CA GLN A 75 0.02 40.34 18.80
C GLN A 75 0.55 39.63 20.05
N VAL A 76 -0.34 38.92 20.73
CA VAL A 76 0.08 37.84 21.63
C VAL A 76 0.70 36.79 20.72
N VAL A 77 2.02 36.61 20.82
CA VAL A 77 2.74 35.52 20.16
C VAL A 77 2.23 34.22 20.77
N GLN A 78 1.13 33.71 20.22
CA GLN A 78 0.62 32.39 20.55
C GLN A 78 1.52 31.40 19.81
N ALA A 79 2.58 30.95 20.49
CA ALA A 79 3.46 29.90 20.05
C ALA A 79 2.73 28.54 20.10
N GLN A 80 1.69 28.37 19.28
CA GLN A 80 1.05 27.09 19.03
C GLN A 80 0.67 27.06 17.56
N GLY A 81 1.66 26.71 16.72
CA GLY A 81 1.37 26.28 15.35
C GLY A 81 0.32 25.15 15.36
N PRO A 82 -0.45 24.98 14.28
CA PRO A 82 -1.46 23.92 14.22
C PRO A 82 -0.78 22.61 14.60
N ALA A 83 -1.34 21.90 15.59
CA ALA A 83 -0.84 20.60 16.01
C ALA A 83 -0.85 19.68 14.78
N VAL A 84 0.29 19.54 14.13
CA VAL A 84 0.45 18.64 12.99
C VAL A 84 0.34 17.25 13.60
N VAL A 85 -0.84 16.65 13.51
CA VAL A 85 -1.05 15.29 14.00
C VAL A 85 -0.08 14.42 13.21
N LYS A 86 0.95 13.90 13.89
CA LYS A 86 1.94 13.02 13.27
C LYS A 86 1.22 11.71 12.95
N ILE A 87 0.89 11.51 11.69
CA ILE A 87 0.31 10.27 11.20
C ILE A 87 1.44 9.32 10.86
N ASP A 88 1.50 8.20 11.56
CA ASP A 88 2.47 7.13 11.36
C ASP A 88 1.74 5.94 10.73
N LEU A 89 2.00 5.70 9.45
CA LEU A 89 1.46 4.55 8.71
C LEU A 89 2.57 3.51 8.59
N ASP A 90 2.29 2.32 9.11
CA ASP A 90 3.20 1.19 9.04
C ASP A 90 2.75 0.22 7.93
N LEU A 91 3.72 -0.31 7.20
CA LEU A 91 3.59 -1.36 6.19
C LEU A 91 3.95 -2.71 6.80
N ALA A 92 3.14 -3.72 6.53
CA ALA A 92 3.40 -5.08 6.96
C ALA A 92 2.95 -6.11 5.92
N CYS A 93 3.48 -7.33 6.07
CA CYS A 93 3.21 -8.45 5.21
C CYS A 93 2.92 -9.71 6.04
N MET A 94 1.76 -10.34 5.85
CA MET A 94 1.55 -11.71 6.30
C MET A 94 1.99 -12.66 5.20
N TYR A 95 2.78 -13.67 5.56
CA TYR A 95 3.26 -14.67 4.62
C TYR A 95 2.72 -16.06 4.98
N GLU A 96 2.52 -16.87 3.95
CA GLU A 96 2.32 -18.31 4.06
C GLU A 96 3.23 -18.98 3.04
N LEU A 97 4.05 -19.91 3.52
CA LEU A 97 4.95 -20.72 2.71
C LEU A 97 4.27 -22.04 2.34
N LYS A 98 4.76 -22.72 1.29
CA LYS A 98 4.21 -23.99 0.82
C LYS A 98 4.42 -25.16 1.79
N ASP A 99 5.41 -25.06 2.68
CA ASP A 99 5.65 -26.01 3.77
C ASP A 99 4.61 -25.87 4.92
N GLY A 100 3.74 -24.86 4.87
CA GLY A 100 2.75 -24.56 5.90
C GLY A 100 3.20 -23.55 6.94
N SER A 101 4.46 -23.11 6.91
CA SER A 101 4.99 -22.06 7.77
C SER A 101 4.28 -20.74 7.47
N LYS A 102 3.84 -20.05 8.52
CA LYS A 102 3.10 -18.79 8.42
C LYS A 102 3.63 -17.80 9.44
N GLY A 103 3.54 -16.52 9.11
CA GLY A 103 3.91 -15.47 10.04
C GLY A 103 3.62 -14.10 9.49
N VAL A 104 4.17 -13.10 10.18
CA VAL A 104 4.05 -11.70 9.81
C VAL A 104 5.43 -11.06 9.81
N VAL A 105 5.67 -10.21 8.83
CA VAL A 105 6.78 -9.27 8.76
C VAL A 105 6.20 -7.88 9.02
N GLN A 106 6.64 -7.23 10.09
CA GLN A 106 6.12 -5.93 10.54
C GLN A 106 7.13 -5.23 11.46
N PRO A 107 7.09 -3.89 11.57
CA PRO A 107 7.89 -3.17 12.56
C PRO A 107 7.57 -3.58 14.00
N LEU A 108 6.31 -3.93 14.28
CA LEU A 108 5.84 -4.25 15.61
C LEU A 108 6.41 -5.60 16.11
N GLY A 109 7.20 -5.57 17.18
CA GLY A 109 7.87 -6.76 17.70
C GLY A 109 9.17 -7.13 16.98
N ASN A 110 9.72 -6.21 16.18
CA ASN A 110 10.99 -6.37 15.45
C ASN A 110 11.01 -7.56 14.48
N PHE A 111 9.87 -7.89 13.88
CA PHE A 111 9.76 -8.95 12.88
C PHE A 111 10.08 -8.41 11.49
N PHE A 112 11.35 -8.11 11.22
CA PHE A 112 11.77 -7.54 9.94
C PHE A 112 11.93 -8.57 8.82
N GLY A 113 12.03 -9.87 9.13
CA GLY A 113 12.21 -10.93 8.14
C GLY A 113 13.58 -10.92 7.44
N ASP A 114 13.72 -11.76 6.41
CA ASP A 114 14.94 -11.91 5.61
C ASP A 114 14.58 -12.21 4.14
N VAL A 115 15.38 -11.70 3.20
CA VAL A 115 15.26 -11.96 1.75
C VAL A 115 16.04 -13.19 1.30
N ASN A 116 17.07 -13.59 2.06
CA ASN A 116 17.97 -14.69 1.69
C ASN A 116 17.62 -16.03 2.36
N GLY A 117 16.77 -15.99 3.40
CA GLY A 117 16.21 -17.17 4.04
C GLY A 117 14.70 -17.02 4.24
N PRO A 118 13.99 -18.10 4.61
CA PRO A 118 12.57 -18.02 4.96
C PRO A 118 12.34 -16.88 5.97
N PRO A 119 11.40 -15.94 5.71
CA PRO A 119 10.27 -16.06 4.80
C PRO A 119 10.47 -15.50 3.38
N TYR A 120 11.69 -15.15 2.96
CA TYR A 120 12.01 -14.48 1.69
C TYR A 120 11.34 -13.11 1.52
N VAL A 121 10.91 -12.54 2.65
CA VAL A 121 10.26 -11.24 2.76
C VAL A 121 10.98 -10.45 3.84
N LYS A 122 11.38 -9.22 3.53
CA LYS A 122 12.07 -8.32 4.46
C LYS A 122 11.47 -6.93 4.45
N LEU A 123 11.27 -6.35 5.62
CA LEU A 123 10.92 -4.95 5.78
C LEU A 123 12.19 -4.11 5.99
N SER A 124 12.31 -2.98 5.31
CA SER A 124 13.47 -2.07 5.39
C SER A 124 13.67 -1.46 6.78
N GLY A 125 12.63 -1.47 7.62
CA GLY A 125 12.54 -0.60 8.79
C GLY A 125 12.27 0.85 8.37
N ASP A 126 11.89 1.68 9.34
CA ASP A 126 11.66 3.13 9.19
C ASP A 126 12.94 3.77 8.62
N ASP A 127 12.93 4.04 7.31
CA ASP A 127 14.14 4.35 6.57
C ASP A 127 14.51 5.82 6.76
N ARG A 128 15.63 6.02 7.46
CA ARG A 128 16.30 7.29 7.76
C ARG A 128 17.05 7.87 6.55
N PHE A 129 16.88 7.29 5.36
CA PHE A 129 17.50 7.77 4.13
C PHE A 129 16.49 8.48 3.19
N GLY A 130 16.05 9.66 3.63
CA GLY A 130 16.05 10.85 2.77
C GLY A 130 15.02 10.98 1.64
N ALA A 131 13.92 10.24 1.63
CA ALA A 131 12.75 10.51 0.77
C ALA A 131 11.47 10.61 1.62
N PRO A 132 10.40 11.32 1.20
CA PRO A 132 9.30 11.68 2.09
C PRO A 132 8.58 10.44 2.65
N SER A 133 8.81 10.16 3.93
CA SER A 133 8.07 9.26 4.83
C SER A 133 7.42 8.03 4.17
N GLY A 134 8.21 6.98 3.91
CA GLY A 134 7.69 5.74 3.35
C GLY A 134 8.40 4.50 3.88
N GLU A 135 7.64 3.42 4.13
CA GLU A 135 8.18 2.10 4.48
C GLU A 135 8.25 1.18 3.25
N THR A 136 9.23 0.27 3.20
CA THR A 136 9.44 -0.61 2.05
C THR A 136 9.56 -2.07 2.46
N VAL A 137 8.78 -2.95 1.82
CA VAL A 137 8.91 -4.41 1.89
C VAL A 137 9.59 -4.92 0.63
N TYR A 138 10.56 -5.80 0.79
CA TYR A 138 11.23 -6.54 -0.26
C TYR A 138 10.78 -8.00 -0.23
N VAL A 139 10.39 -8.54 -1.37
CA VAL A 139 10.04 -9.94 -1.55
C VAL A 139 11.00 -10.53 -2.57
N ASN A 140 11.64 -11.65 -2.25
CA ASN A 140 12.50 -12.37 -3.19
C ASN A 140 11.67 -13.40 -3.97
N LEU A 141 11.33 -13.06 -5.22
CA LEU A 141 10.55 -13.92 -6.12
C LEU A 141 11.40 -15.00 -6.79
N ASP A 142 12.72 -15.00 -6.64
CA ASP A 142 13.53 -16.16 -7.07
C ASP A 142 13.22 -17.39 -6.21
N HIS A 143 12.71 -17.18 -4.99
CA HIS A 143 12.19 -18.23 -4.11
C HIS A 143 10.66 -18.32 -4.13
N LYS A 144 9.99 -17.82 -5.19
CA LYS A 144 8.53 -17.86 -5.30
C LYS A 144 7.95 -19.27 -5.11
N ASP A 145 8.67 -20.31 -5.53
CA ASP A 145 8.21 -21.69 -5.38
C ASP A 145 8.08 -22.14 -3.91
N ALA A 146 8.73 -21.46 -2.98
CA ALA A 146 8.56 -21.70 -1.53
C ALA A 146 7.38 -20.91 -0.94
N ILE A 147 6.92 -19.85 -1.62
CA ILE A 147 5.87 -18.95 -1.13
C ILE A 147 4.51 -19.41 -1.68
N LYS A 148 3.49 -19.44 -0.82
CA LYS A 148 2.12 -19.79 -1.22
C LYS A 148 1.27 -18.54 -1.46
N ARG A 149 1.28 -17.61 -0.50
CA ARG A 149 0.58 -16.32 -0.61
C ARG A 149 1.17 -15.28 0.35
N LEU A 150 1.06 -14.02 -0.03
CA LEU A 150 1.49 -12.85 0.73
C LEU A 150 0.35 -11.83 0.77
N LEU A 151 -0.05 -11.40 1.96
CA LEU A 151 -0.98 -10.30 2.14
C LEU A 151 -0.19 -9.06 2.58
N ILE A 152 -0.19 -8.02 1.75
CA ILE A 152 0.37 -6.72 2.11
C ILE A 152 -0.74 -5.86 2.68
N PHE A 153 -0.51 -5.30 3.85
CA PHE A 153 -1.47 -4.46 4.54
C PHE A 153 -0.76 -3.29 5.21
N VAL A 154 -1.53 -2.23 5.41
CA VAL A 154 -1.09 -1.00 6.07
C VAL A 154 -1.92 -0.83 7.33
N TYR A 155 -1.31 -0.39 8.42
CA TYR A 155 -2.01 -0.13 9.66
C TYR A 155 -1.50 1.14 10.34
N ILE A 156 -2.31 1.68 11.25
CA ILE A 156 -1.95 2.81 12.09
C ILE A 156 -2.02 2.43 13.57
N TYR A 157 -0.95 2.68 14.30
CA TYR A 157 -0.91 2.44 15.75
C TYR A 157 -1.53 3.59 16.57
N ASP A 158 -1.27 4.85 16.20
CA ASP A 158 -1.54 6.03 17.04
C ASP A 158 -3.02 6.46 17.13
N GLY A 159 -3.98 5.55 16.85
CA GLY A 159 -5.42 5.77 17.03
C GLY A 159 -6.03 6.92 16.20
N THR A 160 -5.21 7.60 15.41
CA THR A 160 -5.59 8.74 14.58
C THR A 160 -6.33 8.21 13.35
N PRO A 161 -7.39 8.90 12.87
CA PRO A 161 -8.11 8.50 11.67
C PRO A 161 -7.28 8.78 10.41
N ALA A 162 -6.19 8.04 10.19
CA ALA A 162 -5.23 8.30 9.13
C ALA A 162 -5.83 8.15 7.74
N PHE A 163 -6.55 7.05 7.48
CA PHE A 163 -7.13 6.79 6.16
C PHE A 163 -8.18 7.82 5.72
N ALA A 164 -8.74 8.63 6.63
CA ALA A 164 -9.60 9.76 6.27
C ALA A 164 -8.83 11.04 5.93
N ARG A 165 -7.60 11.17 6.43
CA ARG A 165 -6.80 12.40 6.42
C ARG A 165 -5.58 12.32 5.52
N THR A 166 -5.16 11.12 5.12
CA THR A 166 -4.03 10.90 4.22
C THR A 166 -4.48 10.41 2.86
N GLU A 167 -3.63 10.67 1.87
CA GLU A 167 -3.62 9.96 0.58
C GLU A 167 -2.41 9.06 0.62
N ALA A 168 -2.66 7.74 0.69
CA ALA A 168 -1.61 6.74 0.69
C ALA A 168 -1.64 5.98 -0.65
N VAL A 169 -0.45 5.68 -1.16
CA VAL A 169 -0.25 4.92 -2.39
C VAL A 169 0.73 3.80 -2.07
N VAL A 170 0.35 2.58 -2.46
CA VAL A 170 1.25 1.43 -2.42
C VAL A 170 1.68 1.11 -3.83
N THR A 171 3.00 1.11 -4.05
CA THR A 171 3.60 0.88 -5.37
C THR A 171 4.48 -0.36 -5.34
N LEU A 172 4.24 -1.28 -6.27
CA LEU A 172 5.05 -2.46 -6.50
C LEU A 172 6.01 -2.18 -7.65
N TYR A 173 7.29 -2.39 -7.39
CA TYR A 173 8.38 -2.31 -8.34
C TYR A 173 8.91 -3.72 -8.55
N PRO A 174 8.43 -4.45 -9.56
CA PRO A 174 9.04 -5.70 -9.95
C PRO A 174 10.41 -5.45 -10.58
N SER A 175 11.28 -6.47 -10.57
CA SER A 175 12.60 -6.37 -11.23
C SER A 175 12.49 -6.21 -12.75
N ASN A 176 11.45 -6.81 -13.34
CA ASN A 176 11.11 -6.71 -14.75
C ASN A 176 9.63 -6.35 -14.91
N GLY A 177 9.29 -5.64 -15.99
CA GLY A 177 7.91 -5.27 -16.30
C GLY A 177 7.47 -3.92 -15.71
N PRO A 178 6.19 -3.55 -15.90
CA PRO A 178 5.65 -2.28 -15.42
C PRO A 178 5.46 -2.28 -13.91
N ARG A 179 5.59 -1.10 -13.28
CA ARG A 179 5.25 -0.92 -11.86
C ARG A 179 3.73 -1.02 -11.67
N LEU A 180 3.28 -1.47 -10.51
CA LEU A 180 1.86 -1.52 -10.17
C LEU A 180 1.57 -0.48 -9.09
N GLU A 181 0.54 0.34 -9.28
CA GLU A 181 0.17 1.37 -8.33
C GLU A 181 -1.25 1.11 -7.80
N ILE A 182 -1.41 1.14 -6.48
CA ILE A 182 -2.69 0.97 -5.79
C ILE A 182 -2.92 2.18 -4.91
N GLN A 183 -3.93 2.96 -5.24
CA GLN A 183 -4.36 4.10 -4.45
C GLN A 183 -5.29 3.66 -3.30
N LEU A 184 -5.03 4.21 -2.11
CA LEU A 184 -5.88 4.12 -0.92
C LEU A 184 -6.68 5.42 -0.79
N ASP A 185 -7.59 5.63 -1.73
CA ASP A 185 -8.39 6.86 -1.90
C ASP A 185 -9.64 6.92 -1.02
N GLU A 186 -10.16 5.75 -0.65
CA GLU A 186 -11.40 5.59 0.12
C GLU A 186 -11.27 6.14 1.56
N ARG A 187 -12.26 6.94 1.97
CA ARG A 187 -12.30 7.54 3.31
C ARG A 187 -12.93 6.56 4.29
N ALA A 188 -12.09 5.94 5.11
CA ALA A 188 -12.52 5.06 6.20
C ALA A 188 -12.03 5.60 7.56
N PRO A 189 -12.70 6.59 8.17
CA PRO A 189 -12.22 7.27 9.38
C PRO A 189 -12.14 6.35 10.61
N GLN A 190 -12.92 5.28 10.65
CA GLN A 190 -12.93 4.31 11.75
C GLN A 190 -11.92 3.17 11.52
N ALA A 191 -11.39 3.01 10.31
CA ALA A 191 -10.48 1.92 10.00
C ALA A 191 -9.12 2.14 10.64
N ARG A 192 -8.57 1.07 11.23
CA ARG A 192 -7.22 1.07 11.83
C ARG A 192 -6.22 0.30 10.99
N SER A 193 -6.70 -0.56 10.10
CA SER A 193 -5.89 -1.29 9.14
C SER A 193 -6.60 -1.39 7.79
N CYS A 194 -5.81 -1.60 6.75
CA CYS A 194 -6.26 -1.79 5.39
C CYS A 194 -5.46 -2.93 4.73
N ALA A 195 -6.14 -4.00 4.32
CA ALA A 195 -5.57 -4.99 3.41
C ALA A 195 -5.47 -4.37 2.02
N VAL A 196 -4.26 -4.14 1.53
CA VAL A 196 -4.03 -3.41 0.29
C VAL A 196 -4.09 -4.36 -0.91
N LEU A 197 -3.31 -5.43 -0.86
CA LEU A 197 -3.20 -6.39 -1.94
C LEU A 197 -2.84 -7.79 -1.45
N MET A 198 -3.24 -8.78 -2.23
CA MET A 198 -2.84 -10.17 -2.12
C MET A 198 -1.92 -10.52 -3.28
N ILE A 199 -0.80 -11.18 -2.99
CA ILE A 199 0.05 -11.83 -3.98
C ILE A 199 -0.09 -13.33 -3.75
N GLU A 200 -0.57 -14.07 -4.74
CA GLU A 200 -0.77 -15.51 -4.61
C GLU A 200 -0.51 -16.23 -5.95
N GLU A 201 -0.11 -17.49 -5.84
CA GLU A 201 -0.01 -18.37 -7.00
C GLU A 201 -1.38 -18.97 -7.32
N ILE A 202 -1.93 -18.67 -8.50
CA ILE A 202 -3.20 -19.21 -8.98
C ILE A 202 -2.92 -19.99 -10.26
N LYS A 203 -3.09 -21.32 -10.20
CA LYS A 203 -2.89 -22.23 -11.35
C LYS A 203 -1.50 -22.09 -12.00
N GLY A 204 -0.45 -21.90 -11.20
CA GLY A 204 0.92 -21.72 -11.70
C GLY A 204 1.25 -20.30 -12.18
N GLU A 205 0.33 -19.35 -12.09
CA GLU A 205 0.60 -17.93 -12.37
C GLU A 205 0.65 -17.11 -11.08
N TRP A 206 1.71 -16.32 -10.93
CA TRP A 206 1.81 -15.34 -9.85
C TRP A 206 0.92 -14.15 -10.13
N THR A 207 -0.05 -13.92 -9.25
CA THR A 207 -1.09 -12.92 -9.45
C THR A 207 -1.11 -11.92 -8.30
N VAL A 208 -1.21 -10.64 -8.63
CA VAL A 208 -1.47 -9.55 -7.68
C VAL A 208 -2.94 -9.17 -7.78
N ARG A 209 -3.64 -9.22 -6.64
CA ARG A 209 -5.04 -8.80 -6.51
C ARG A 209 -5.13 -7.62 -5.55
N ARG A 210 -5.70 -6.51 -6.02
CA ARG A 210 -6.11 -5.36 -5.22
C ARG A 210 -7.25 -5.76 -4.30
N GLU A 211 -7.03 -5.63 -3.01
CA GLU A 211 -8.04 -5.89 -1.97
C GLU A 211 -8.67 -4.56 -1.52
N VAL A 212 -7.83 -3.60 -1.09
CA VAL A 212 -8.22 -2.30 -0.50
C VAL A 212 -9.44 -2.45 0.42
N LYS A 213 -9.32 -3.37 1.38
CA LYS A 213 -10.35 -3.66 2.38
C LYS A 213 -9.96 -3.02 3.70
N TYR A 214 -10.75 -2.05 4.13
CA TYR A 214 -10.58 -1.34 5.39
C TYR A 214 -11.25 -2.09 6.53
N VAL A 215 -10.55 -2.25 7.65
CA VAL A 215 -11.01 -3.05 8.78
C VAL A 215 -10.96 -2.24 10.08
N TYR A 216 -12.01 -2.40 10.89
CA TYR A 216 -12.08 -1.90 12.26
C TYR A 216 -11.33 -2.85 13.18
N GLY A 217 -10.00 -2.80 13.13
CA GLY A 217 -9.11 -3.71 13.83
C GLY A 217 -7.69 -3.63 13.31
N PHE A 218 -6.82 -4.45 13.88
CA PHE A 218 -5.40 -4.50 13.52
C PHE A 218 -5.09 -5.82 12.79
N GLN A 219 -3.93 -6.41 13.05
CA GLN A 219 -3.48 -7.61 12.38
C GLN A 219 -4.36 -8.83 12.66
N ALA A 220 -4.86 -8.98 13.89
CA ALA A 220 -5.73 -10.09 14.27
C ALA A 220 -7.04 -10.13 13.45
N GLU A 221 -7.64 -8.97 13.19
CA GLU A 221 -8.86 -8.92 12.37
C GLU A 221 -8.58 -9.20 10.89
N LEU A 222 -7.45 -8.76 10.35
CA LEU A 222 -7.02 -9.11 9.00
C LEU A 222 -6.74 -10.60 8.87
N ASP A 223 -6.06 -11.20 9.84
CA ASP A 223 -5.82 -12.63 9.88
C ASP A 223 -7.15 -13.41 9.88
N ARG A 224 -8.11 -13.06 10.74
CA ARG A 224 -9.44 -13.68 10.74
C ARG A 224 -10.17 -13.53 9.40
N LEU A 225 -10.06 -12.37 8.76
CA LEU A 225 -10.73 -12.09 7.49
C LEU A 225 -10.20 -12.96 6.34
N TYR A 226 -8.89 -13.24 6.31
CA TYR A 226 -8.28 -14.00 5.23
C TYR A 226 -7.87 -15.44 5.60
N GLY A 227 -8.07 -15.83 6.86
CA GLY A 227 -7.86 -17.18 7.36
C GLY A 227 -6.39 -17.59 7.37
N TRP A 228 -5.51 -16.79 7.97
CA TRP A 228 -4.11 -17.19 8.19
C TRP A 228 -4.00 -18.19 9.35
N GLY A 229 -4.72 -17.94 10.45
CA GLY A 229 -4.74 -18.76 11.65
C GLY A 229 -3.54 -18.50 12.57
N LEU A 230 -3.04 -17.26 12.63
CA LEU A 230 -1.92 -16.88 13.49
C LEU A 230 -2.39 -16.63 14.93
N GLN A 231 -1.48 -16.82 15.88
CA GLN A 231 -1.70 -16.46 17.27
C GLN A 231 -1.11 -15.08 17.53
N TRP A 232 -1.96 -14.14 17.95
CA TRP A 232 -1.56 -12.75 18.17
C TRP A 232 -1.38 -12.44 19.65
N GLY A 233 -0.21 -11.93 20.01
CA GLY A 233 0.06 -11.32 21.31
C GLY A 233 -0.03 -9.79 21.26
N ARG A 234 0.03 -9.13 22.42
CA ARG A 234 0.21 -7.68 22.47
C ARG A 234 1.63 -7.32 22.02
N GLY A 235 1.75 -6.51 20.97
CA GLY A 235 3.01 -5.89 20.55
C GLY A 235 3.00 -4.40 20.84
N TYR A 236 4.18 -3.82 21.06
CA TYR A 236 4.35 -2.38 21.27
C TYR A 236 5.44 -1.85 20.33
N LYS A 237 5.22 -0.70 19.70
CA LYS A 237 6.24 -0.01 18.91
C LYS A 237 7.11 0.76 19.91
N THR A 238 8.34 0.31 20.14
CA THR A 238 9.30 1.06 20.96
C THR A 238 9.70 2.29 20.16
N LYS A 239 9.35 3.49 20.62
CA LYS A 239 9.89 4.72 20.05
C LYS A 239 11.38 4.74 20.41
N VAL A 240 12.24 4.54 19.41
CA VAL A 240 13.70 4.71 19.52
C VAL A 240 14.04 6.17 19.29
#